data_AF-A0A940AGG3-F1
#
_entry.id   AF-A0A940AGG3-F1
#
_cell.length_a   1.000
_cell.length_b   1.000
_cell.length_c   1.000
_cell.angle_alpha   90.00
_cell.angle_beta   90.00
_cell.angle_gamma   90.00
#
_symmetry.space_group_name_H-M   'P 1'
#
loop_
_entity.id
_entity.type
_entity.pdbx_description
1 polymer ?
#
loop_
_entity_poly.entity_id
_entity_poly.type
_entity_poly.pdbx_seq_one_letter_code
_entity_poly.pdbx_strand_id
1 'polypeptide(L)'
;MVKIESPVDYTLDVIPKDLIKGKRHLKPEEIEVLEKNLNHNDDPTWNNFFVDDSENGFDPSLIHFSFFSGFIILGKIQKLVLRYNDLKLECGIRRSKLSNIVTGDLCVIRNVYYLDNYRLGDRVILFNINEMSCTNHAKFGNGILKKGEPEEHRIWIGVANENEGRKILPFEKMIPADAYLWSHYREDPVLLRRFQEITEYGFSTEFDTYGIIGNDVVIKNVLNTGIDVVATRNVERI
;
A
#
# COMPACT_ATOMS: atom_id res chain seq x y z
N MET A 1 -19.20 -8.42 -8.39
CA MET A 1 -20.36 -7.54 -8.68
C MET A 1 -19.87 -6.11 -8.64
N VAL A 2 -20.10 -5.30 -9.68
CA VAL A 2 -19.73 -3.88 -9.68
C VAL A 2 -20.72 -3.15 -8.77
N LYS A 3 -20.23 -2.45 -7.75
CA LYS A 3 -21.05 -1.63 -6.85
C LYS A 3 -21.01 -0.18 -7.32
N ILE A 4 -22.13 0.52 -7.17
CA ILE A 4 -22.20 1.97 -7.37
C ILE A 4 -22.05 2.59 -5.99
N GLU A 5 -21.01 3.38 -5.80
CA GLU A 5 -20.68 4.00 -4.51
C GLU A 5 -20.40 5.49 -4.74
N SER A 6 -20.67 6.31 -3.73
CA SER A 6 -20.42 7.74 -3.81
C SER A 6 -18.92 7.99 -3.72
N PRO A 7 -18.34 8.95 -4.47
CA PRO A 7 -16.93 9.32 -4.33
C PRO A 7 -16.51 9.68 -2.89
N VAL A 8 -17.47 10.13 -2.08
CA VAL A 8 -17.29 10.49 -0.66
C VAL A 8 -17.06 9.26 0.24
N ASP A 9 -17.48 8.08 -0.19
CA ASP A 9 -17.36 6.85 0.60
C ASP A 9 -15.90 6.35 0.72
N TYR A 10 -14.99 6.94 -0.06
CA TYR A 10 -13.57 6.58 -0.16
C TYR A 10 -12.60 7.72 0.19
N THR A 11 -13.10 8.90 0.58
CA THR A 11 -12.22 9.95 1.05
C THR A 11 -11.69 9.57 2.42
N LEU A 12 -10.39 9.24 2.50
CA LEU A 12 -9.69 9.21 3.77
C LEU A 12 -9.63 10.66 4.28
N ASP A 13 -10.65 11.05 5.04
CA ASP A 13 -10.88 12.43 5.49
C ASP A 13 -9.75 12.97 6.39
N VAL A 14 -8.87 12.09 6.89
CA VAL A 14 -7.76 12.48 7.77
C VAL A 14 -6.48 11.81 7.31
N ILE A 15 -5.59 12.62 6.75
CA ILE A 15 -4.20 12.23 6.48
C ILE A 15 -3.49 12.04 7.84
N PRO A 16 -2.93 10.85 8.13
CA PRO A 16 -2.18 10.63 9.37
C PRO A 16 -1.05 11.66 9.53
N LYS A 17 -1.01 12.34 10.68
CA LYS A 17 -0.06 13.42 10.96
C LYS A 17 1.41 13.01 10.83
N ASP A 18 1.72 11.74 11.09
CA ASP A 18 3.08 11.22 10.99
C ASP A 18 3.58 11.19 9.55
N LEU A 19 2.69 11.03 8.56
CA LEU A 19 3.06 10.96 7.14
C LEU A 19 3.46 12.32 6.56
N ILE A 20 2.97 13.42 7.14
CA ILE A 20 3.26 14.79 6.70
C ILE A 20 4.43 15.43 7.45
N LYS A 21 5.09 14.68 8.33
CA LYS A 21 6.27 15.18 9.04
C LYS A 21 7.43 15.37 8.06
N GLY A 22 8.01 16.57 8.03
CA GLY A 22 9.07 16.91 7.05
C GLY A 22 8.50 17.14 5.64
N LYS A 23 7.20 17.43 5.53
CA LYS A 23 6.52 17.71 4.26
C LYS A 23 5.90 19.09 4.27
N ARG A 24 5.74 19.64 3.07
CA ARG A 24 5.08 20.92 2.81
C ARG A 24 4.10 20.78 1.65
N HIS A 25 3.20 21.75 1.53
CA HIS A 25 2.39 21.91 0.33
C HIS A 25 3.23 22.35 -0.86
N LEU A 26 2.69 22.13 -2.05
CA LEU A 26 3.22 22.68 -3.30
C LEU A 26 3.17 24.21 -3.28
N LYS A 27 4.19 24.84 -3.87
CA LYS A 27 4.20 26.27 -4.13
C LYS A 27 3.46 26.58 -5.44
N PRO A 28 2.92 27.81 -5.62
CA PRO A 28 2.22 28.19 -6.85
C PRO A 28 3.04 27.93 -8.13
N GLU A 29 4.33 28.24 -8.11
CA GLU A 29 5.24 28.00 -9.25
C GLU A 29 5.46 26.51 -9.54
N GLU A 30 5.37 25.65 -8.53
CA GLU A 30 5.51 24.20 -8.69
C GLU A 30 4.24 23.60 -9.32
N ILE A 31 3.07 24.11 -8.92
CA ILE A 31 1.77 23.72 -9.49
C ILE A 31 1.74 24.07 -10.99
N GLU A 32 2.17 25.28 -11.37
CA GLU A 32 2.22 25.70 -12.77
C GLU A 32 3.09 24.76 -13.62
N VAL A 33 4.23 24.32 -13.10
CA VAL A 33 5.09 23.34 -13.78
C VAL A 33 4.40 21.98 -13.92
N LEU A 34 3.71 21.51 -12.88
CA LEU A 34 2.98 20.24 -12.93
C LEU A 34 1.85 20.27 -13.96
N GLU A 35 1.06 21.34 -14.01
CA GLU A 35 -0.01 21.54 -14.99
C GLU A 35 0.54 21.62 -16.43
N LYS A 36 1.62 22.39 -16.63
CA LYS A 36 2.31 22.48 -17.93
C LYS A 36 2.87 21.13 -18.40
N ASN A 37 3.29 20.28 -17.47
CA ASN A 37 3.72 18.91 -17.73
C ASN A 37 2.55 17.93 -17.94
N LEU A 38 1.33 18.44 -18.11
CA LEU A 38 0.10 17.69 -18.38
C LEU A 38 -0.27 16.71 -17.26
N ASN A 39 0.05 17.09 -16.01
CA ASN A 39 -0.46 16.39 -14.85
C ASN A 39 -1.81 16.95 -14.44
N HIS A 40 -2.63 16.09 -13.85
CA HIS A 40 -3.96 16.43 -13.36
C HIS A 40 -4.13 15.91 -11.93
N ASN A 41 -4.84 16.67 -11.11
CA ASN A 41 -5.21 16.29 -9.76
C ASN A 41 -6.73 16.40 -9.61
N ASP A 42 -7.34 15.49 -8.87
CA ASP A 42 -8.79 15.50 -8.61
C ASP A 42 -9.20 16.68 -7.72
N ASP A 43 -8.36 17.04 -6.76
CA ASP A 43 -8.46 18.26 -5.97
C ASP A 43 -7.86 19.44 -6.77
N PRO A 44 -8.70 20.36 -7.28
CA PRO A 44 -8.22 21.50 -8.07
C PRO A 44 -7.37 22.48 -7.24
N THR A 45 -7.40 22.37 -5.91
CA THR A 45 -6.60 23.23 -5.02
C THR A 45 -5.22 22.65 -4.70
N TRP A 46 -4.94 21.40 -5.09
CA TRP A 46 -3.70 20.68 -4.79
C TRP A 46 -3.36 20.55 -3.29
N ASN A 47 -4.33 20.76 -2.40
CA ASN A 47 -4.13 20.71 -0.96
C ASN A 47 -3.88 19.29 -0.44
N ASN A 48 -4.33 18.29 -1.19
CA ASN A 48 -4.05 16.87 -0.98
C ASN A 48 -2.62 16.43 -1.35
N PHE A 49 -1.79 17.33 -1.90
CA PHE A 49 -0.46 17.00 -2.43
C PHE A 49 0.66 17.58 -1.56
N PHE A 50 1.49 16.69 -1.01
CA PHE A 50 2.58 17.00 -0.10
C PHE A 50 3.91 16.55 -0.68
N VAL A 51 4.92 17.40 -0.55
CA VAL A 51 6.27 17.18 -1.06
C VAL A 51 7.30 17.41 0.03
N ASP A 52 8.52 16.94 -0.22
CA ASP A 52 9.64 17.11 0.70
C ASP A 52 9.90 18.60 1.04
N ASP A 53 10.09 18.90 2.33
CA ASP A 53 10.31 20.27 2.80
C ASP A 53 11.77 20.74 2.70
N SER A 54 12.71 19.82 2.41
CA SER A 54 14.13 20.13 2.32
C SER A 54 14.48 20.97 1.08
N GLU A 55 15.58 21.70 1.17
CA GLU A 55 16.11 22.48 0.07
C GLU A 55 16.47 21.55 -1.12
N ASN A 56 15.95 21.86 -2.31
CA ASN A 56 16.09 21.03 -3.51
C ASN A 56 15.56 19.57 -3.34
N GLY A 57 14.66 19.35 -2.38
CA GLY A 57 14.03 18.05 -2.16
C GLY A 57 12.99 17.68 -3.21
N PHE A 58 12.45 18.66 -3.94
CA PHE A 58 11.39 18.44 -4.92
C PHE A 58 11.64 19.19 -6.22
N ASP A 59 11.71 18.44 -7.33
CA ASP A 59 11.80 18.94 -8.70
C ASP A 59 10.53 18.55 -9.49
N PRO A 60 9.56 19.47 -9.66
CA PRO A 60 8.32 19.20 -10.39
C PRO A 60 8.55 18.92 -11.88
N SER A 61 9.71 19.27 -12.45
CA SER A 61 10.04 19.00 -13.85
C SER A 61 10.23 17.51 -14.15
N LEU A 62 10.22 16.65 -13.13
CA LEU A 62 10.35 15.19 -13.25
C LEU A 62 9.01 14.46 -13.23
N ILE A 63 7.90 15.18 -13.11
CA ILE A 63 6.55 14.62 -13.07
C ILE A 63 5.78 15.01 -14.33
N HIS A 64 5.33 14.02 -15.13
CA HIS A 64 4.68 14.26 -16.43
C HIS A 64 3.51 13.32 -16.71
N PHE A 65 2.49 13.82 -17.42
CA PHE A 65 1.37 13.03 -17.94
C PHE A 65 0.71 12.12 -16.89
N SER A 66 0.61 12.56 -15.64
CA SER A 66 0.14 11.72 -14.53
C SER A 66 -1.15 12.26 -13.92
N PHE A 67 -1.92 11.36 -13.32
CA PHE A 67 -3.20 11.66 -12.70
C PHE A 67 -3.12 11.33 -11.21
N PHE A 68 -3.58 12.26 -10.38
CA PHE A 68 -3.51 12.17 -8.92
C PHE A 68 -4.91 12.21 -8.31
N SER A 69 -5.13 11.38 -7.29
CA SER A 69 -6.37 11.38 -6.51
C SER A 69 -6.15 11.01 -5.04
N GLY A 70 -7.08 11.41 -4.17
CA GLY A 70 -6.89 11.22 -2.72
C GLY A 70 -5.65 11.95 -2.21
N PHE A 71 -5.00 11.53 -1.13
CA PHE A 71 -3.75 12.19 -0.69
C PHE A 71 -2.53 11.64 -1.46
N ILE A 72 -1.60 12.54 -1.79
CA ILE A 72 -0.34 12.22 -2.43
C ILE A 72 0.80 12.79 -1.58
N ILE A 73 1.67 11.94 -1.06
CA ILE A 73 2.78 12.36 -0.20
C ILE A 73 4.07 11.83 -0.80
N LEU A 74 4.91 12.73 -1.32
CA LEU A 74 6.12 12.34 -2.02
C LEU A 74 7.36 12.55 -1.14
N GLY A 75 8.25 11.56 -1.20
CA GLY A 75 9.65 11.70 -0.81
C GLY A 75 10.41 12.64 -1.73
N LYS A 76 11.74 12.62 -1.62
CA LYS A 76 12.58 13.45 -2.49
C LYS A 76 12.44 13.05 -3.96
N ILE A 77 12.23 14.06 -4.80
CA ILE A 77 12.23 13.92 -6.26
C ILE A 77 13.33 14.81 -6.81
N GLN A 78 14.39 14.17 -7.31
CA GLN A 78 15.60 14.83 -7.79
C GLN A 78 16.04 14.19 -9.10
N LYS A 79 16.77 14.95 -9.92
CA LYS A 79 17.22 14.52 -11.25
C LYS A 79 18.37 13.53 -11.14
N LEU A 80 18.03 12.29 -10.81
CA LEU A 80 18.92 11.14 -10.68
C LEU A 80 18.40 9.99 -11.54
N VAL A 81 19.25 9.00 -11.78
CA VAL A 81 18.91 7.80 -12.53
C VAL A 81 19.09 6.58 -11.63
N LEU A 82 18.01 5.81 -11.43
CA LEU A 82 18.12 4.49 -10.83
C LEU A 82 18.47 3.45 -11.90
N ARG A 83 19.32 2.50 -11.52
CA ARG A 83 19.75 1.40 -12.37
C ARG A 83 19.43 0.06 -11.72
N TYR A 84 18.79 -0.82 -12.47
CA TYR A 84 18.62 -2.23 -12.13
C TYR A 84 19.00 -3.11 -13.32
N ASN A 85 20.12 -3.83 -13.21
CA ASN A 85 20.78 -4.50 -14.34
C ASN A 85 21.01 -3.50 -15.50
N ASP A 86 20.43 -3.75 -16.67
CA ASP A 86 20.54 -2.87 -17.84
C ASP A 86 19.42 -1.83 -17.94
N LEU A 87 18.41 -1.92 -17.07
CA LEU A 87 17.34 -0.93 -16.97
C LEU A 87 17.87 0.32 -16.27
N LYS A 88 17.82 1.47 -16.95
CA LYS A 88 18.15 2.79 -16.40
C LYS A 88 16.95 3.70 -16.56
N LEU A 89 16.47 4.27 -15.47
CA LEU A 89 15.30 5.14 -15.45
C LEU A 89 15.57 6.36 -14.58
N GLU A 90 15.19 7.53 -15.07
CA GLU A 90 15.21 8.76 -14.28
C GLU A 90 14.16 8.70 -13.17
N CYS A 91 14.53 9.15 -11.97
CA CYS A 91 13.60 9.37 -10.86
C CYS A 91 12.48 10.33 -11.27
N GLY A 92 11.32 10.15 -10.65
CA GLY A 92 10.11 10.92 -10.95
C GLY A 92 8.95 10.03 -11.38
N ILE A 93 7.84 10.68 -11.72
CA ILE A 93 6.55 10.04 -11.99
C ILE A 93 6.15 10.37 -13.43
N ARG A 94 5.94 9.36 -14.27
CA ARG A 94 5.58 9.59 -15.67
C ARG A 94 4.47 8.64 -16.13
N ARG A 95 3.45 9.18 -16.81
CA ARG A 95 2.36 8.39 -17.41
C ARG A 95 1.73 7.40 -16.43
N SER A 96 1.39 7.88 -15.24
CA SER A 96 0.89 7.01 -14.17
C SER A 96 -0.33 7.61 -13.47
N LYS A 97 -1.24 6.76 -12.98
CA LYS A 97 -2.36 7.18 -12.14
C LYS A 97 -2.11 6.73 -10.71
N LEU A 98 -2.01 7.68 -9.79
CA LEU A 98 -1.67 7.45 -8.38
C LEU A 98 -2.82 7.92 -7.50
N SER A 99 -3.21 7.08 -6.54
CA SER A 99 -4.28 7.37 -5.60
C SER A 99 -3.88 6.94 -4.18
N ASN A 100 -4.07 7.82 -3.19
CA ASN A 100 -3.76 7.53 -1.77
C ASN A 100 -2.32 6.99 -1.55
N ILE A 101 -1.32 7.67 -2.12
CA ILE A 101 0.08 7.19 -2.17
C ILE A 101 0.98 7.93 -1.19
N VAL A 102 1.91 7.20 -0.58
CA VAL A 102 3.11 7.75 0.05
C VAL A 102 4.33 7.12 -0.60
N THR A 103 5.35 7.92 -0.91
CA THR A 103 6.64 7.42 -1.39
C THR A 103 7.78 7.81 -0.47
N GLY A 104 8.79 6.93 -0.39
CA GLY A 104 10.13 7.28 0.05
C GLY A 104 10.89 8.07 -0.99
N ASP A 105 12.19 8.22 -0.76
CA ASP A 105 13.07 9.08 -1.54
C ASP A 105 13.48 8.44 -2.87
N LEU A 106 13.58 9.27 -3.91
CA LEU A 106 14.19 8.94 -5.20
C LEU A 106 13.52 7.77 -5.94
N CYS A 107 12.19 7.69 -5.91
CA CYS A 107 11.45 6.65 -6.61
C CYS A 107 11.29 6.92 -8.11
N VAL A 108 11.15 5.84 -8.88
CA VAL A 108 10.79 5.83 -10.30
C VAL A 108 9.40 5.19 -10.42
N ILE A 109 8.41 5.95 -10.87
CA ILE A 109 7.06 5.42 -11.15
C ILE A 109 6.72 5.77 -12.60
N ARG A 110 6.81 4.79 -13.50
CA ARG A 110 6.67 5.05 -14.93
C ARG A 110 5.80 4.03 -15.62
N ASN A 111 4.81 4.51 -16.37
CA ASN A 111 3.81 3.68 -17.04
C ASN A 111 3.11 2.73 -16.05
N VAL A 112 2.68 3.27 -14.91
CA VAL A 112 1.86 2.53 -13.93
C VAL A 112 0.41 2.99 -14.10
N TYR A 113 -0.39 2.21 -14.82
CA TYR A 113 -1.71 2.66 -15.26
C TYR A 113 -2.72 2.83 -14.13
N TYR A 114 -2.53 2.11 -13.02
CA TYR A 114 -3.30 2.29 -11.79
C TYR A 114 -2.48 1.85 -10.56
N LEU A 115 -2.17 2.80 -9.67
CA LEU A 115 -1.52 2.55 -8.38
C LEU A 115 -2.36 3.19 -7.26
N ASP A 116 -2.96 2.37 -6.40
CA ASP A 116 -3.86 2.84 -5.35
C ASP A 116 -3.54 2.25 -3.97
N ASN A 117 -3.49 3.12 -2.96
CA ASN A 117 -3.35 2.78 -1.55
C ASN A 117 -2.08 1.97 -1.20
N TYR A 118 -0.93 2.51 -1.62
CA TYR A 118 0.39 1.95 -1.33
C TYR A 118 1.30 2.93 -0.58
N ARG A 119 2.25 2.35 0.15
CA ARG A 119 3.39 3.01 0.80
C ARG A 119 4.67 2.43 0.22
N LEU A 120 5.42 3.26 -0.48
CA LEU A 120 6.71 2.89 -1.07
C LEU A 120 7.84 3.34 -0.16
N GLY A 121 8.87 2.51 -0.05
CA GLY A 121 10.17 2.86 0.52
C GLY A 121 11.02 3.69 -0.45
N ASP A 122 12.31 3.76 -0.16
CA ASP A 122 13.28 4.52 -0.95
C ASP A 122 13.77 3.75 -2.18
N ARG A 123 14.13 4.48 -3.25
CA ARG A 123 14.79 3.97 -4.46
C ARG A 123 14.01 2.81 -5.11
N VAL A 124 12.69 2.89 -5.06
CA VAL A 124 11.79 1.91 -5.69
C VAL A 124 11.67 2.20 -7.18
N ILE A 125 11.68 1.14 -8.00
CA ILE A 125 11.37 1.21 -9.43
C ILE A 125 10.05 0.47 -9.71
N LEU A 126 9.01 1.21 -10.08
CA LEU A 126 7.78 0.69 -10.66
C LEU A 126 7.74 1.06 -12.15
N PHE A 127 7.79 0.04 -13.02
CA PHE A 127 7.88 0.27 -14.46
C PHE A 127 6.99 -0.67 -15.27
N ASN A 128 6.08 -0.10 -16.07
CA ASN A 128 5.20 -0.86 -16.96
C ASN A 128 4.33 -1.87 -16.20
N ILE A 129 3.38 -1.34 -15.43
CA ILE A 129 2.48 -2.10 -14.57
C ILE A 129 1.05 -1.64 -14.87
N ASN A 130 0.13 -2.56 -15.16
CA ASN A 130 -1.24 -2.13 -15.44
C ASN A 130 -2.01 -1.78 -14.16
N GLU A 131 -1.86 -2.58 -13.12
CA GLU A 131 -2.64 -2.41 -11.89
C GLU A 131 -1.87 -2.89 -10.67
N MET A 132 -1.84 -2.03 -9.65
CA MET A 132 -1.48 -2.30 -8.27
C MET A 132 -2.48 -1.58 -7.37
N SER A 133 -3.34 -2.31 -6.69
CA SER A 133 -4.33 -1.77 -5.78
C SER A 133 -4.32 -2.57 -4.49
N CYS A 134 -4.59 -1.90 -3.37
CA CYS A 134 -4.75 -2.54 -2.06
C CYS A 134 -6.01 -1.98 -1.42
N THR A 135 -6.91 -2.85 -0.95
CA THR A 135 -8.12 -2.35 -0.30
C THR A 135 -7.81 -1.86 1.12
N ASN A 136 -8.56 -0.88 1.59
CA ASN A 136 -8.43 -0.35 2.97
C ASN A 136 -8.86 -1.36 4.05
N HIS A 137 -9.55 -2.43 3.66
CA HIS A 137 -9.99 -3.54 4.49
C HIS A 137 -9.19 -4.82 4.23
N ALA A 138 -8.09 -4.75 3.49
CA ALA A 138 -7.20 -5.88 3.27
C ALA A 138 -6.81 -6.51 4.60
N LYS A 139 -6.70 -7.84 4.61
CA LYS A 139 -6.31 -8.62 5.80
C LYS A 139 -4.97 -9.31 5.63
N PHE A 140 -4.42 -9.32 4.41
CA PHE A 140 -3.18 -10.00 4.04
C PHE A 140 -3.15 -11.48 4.49
N GLY A 141 -4.30 -12.15 4.44
CA GLY A 141 -4.44 -13.55 4.87
C GLY A 141 -4.63 -13.76 6.37
N ASN A 142 -4.63 -12.71 7.20
CA ASN A 142 -4.95 -12.82 8.63
C ASN A 142 -6.44 -13.09 8.86
N GLY A 143 -6.75 -13.93 9.84
CA GLY A 143 -8.10 -14.37 10.21
C GLY A 143 -8.89 -13.36 11.05
N ILE A 144 -8.66 -12.07 10.81
CA ILE A 144 -9.29 -10.96 11.55
C ILE A 144 -10.54 -10.46 10.81
N LEU A 145 -11.38 -9.70 11.52
CA LEU A 145 -12.47 -8.96 10.91
C LEU A 145 -12.21 -7.46 11.00
N LYS A 146 -12.54 -6.75 9.93
CA LYS A 146 -12.66 -5.30 9.93
C LYS A 146 -14.04 -4.91 10.47
N LYS A 147 -14.14 -3.69 10.99
CA LYS A 147 -15.35 -3.17 11.63
C LYS A 147 -16.56 -3.26 10.69
N GLY A 148 -17.62 -3.92 11.15
CA GLY A 148 -18.86 -4.08 10.39
C GLY A 148 -18.87 -5.24 9.40
N GLU A 149 -17.78 -6.01 9.27
CA GLU A 149 -17.79 -7.21 8.45
C GLU A 149 -18.55 -8.36 9.15
N PRO A 150 -19.33 -9.16 8.39
CA PRO A 150 -19.95 -10.37 8.92
C PRO A 150 -18.91 -11.47 9.16
N GLU A 151 -19.18 -12.38 10.10
CA GLU A 151 -18.29 -13.48 10.48
C GLU A 151 -17.96 -14.43 9.30
N GLU A 152 -18.83 -14.49 8.29
CA GLU A 152 -18.60 -15.23 7.04
C GLU A 152 -17.41 -14.71 6.20
N HIS A 153 -17.00 -13.45 6.39
CA HIS A 153 -15.81 -12.88 5.74
C HIS A 153 -14.51 -13.20 6.48
N ARG A 154 -14.58 -13.96 7.58
CA ARG A 154 -13.38 -14.37 8.30
C ARG A 154 -12.63 -15.44 7.54
N ILE A 155 -11.33 -15.23 7.37
CA ILE A 155 -10.45 -16.21 6.77
C ILE A 155 -10.08 -17.25 7.84
N TRP A 156 -10.34 -18.51 7.52
CA TRP A 156 -9.93 -19.66 8.32
C TRP A 156 -9.02 -20.54 7.46
N ILE A 157 -7.98 -21.13 8.07
CA ILE A 157 -7.17 -22.16 7.43
C ILE A 157 -7.50 -23.52 8.03
N GLY A 158 -7.78 -24.50 7.18
CA GLY A 158 -7.94 -25.89 7.59
C GLY A 158 -6.57 -26.54 7.81
N VAL A 159 -6.34 -27.11 9.00
CA VAL A 159 -5.11 -27.83 9.34
C VAL A 159 -5.43 -29.29 9.64
N ALA A 160 -4.63 -30.22 9.11
CA ALA A 160 -4.82 -31.68 9.24
C ALA A 160 -6.26 -32.12 8.89
N ASN A 161 -6.66 -31.86 7.65
CA ASN A 161 -8.07 -31.82 7.26
C ASN A 161 -8.61 -33.15 6.71
N GLU A 162 -9.65 -33.68 7.36
CA GLU A 162 -10.53 -34.75 6.85
C GLU A 162 -12.03 -34.34 6.87
N ASN A 163 -12.45 -33.29 7.60
CA ASN A 163 -13.87 -32.88 7.77
C ASN A 163 -14.06 -31.39 8.24
N GLU A 164 -13.12 -30.48 7.96
CA GLU A 164 -13.14 -29.03 8.29
C GLU A 164 -13.23 -28.64 9.79
N GLY A 165 -13.37 -29.60 10.70
CA GLY A 165 -13.53 -29.37 12.14
C GLY A 165 -12.30 -28.83 12.88
N ARG A 166 -11.14 -28.75 12.22
CA ARG A 166 -9.84 -28.31 12.81
C ARG A 166 -9.31 -27.00 12.21
N LYS A 167 -10.21 -26.18 11.70
CA LYS A 167 -9.84 -24.85 11.20
C LYS A 167 -9.31 -23.94 12.31
N ILE A 168 -8.32 -23.12 11.96
CA ILE A 168 -7.65 -22.17 12.85
C ILE A 168 -7.64 -20.77 12.22
N LEU A 169 -7.45 -19.73 13.02
CA LEU A 169 -7.33 -18.36 12.51
C LEU A 169 -5.87 -18.03 12.23
N PRO A 170 -5.49 -17.79 10.96
CA PRO A 170 -4.15 -17.34 10.63
C PRO A 170 -3.85 -16.00 11.30
N PHE A 171 -2.61 -15.82 11.72
CA PHE A 171 -2.06 -14.53 12.10
C PHE A 171 -0.58 -14.44 11.68
N GLU A 172 -0.10 -13.23 11.43
CA GLU A 172 1.22 -12.96 10.82
C GLU A 172 2.38 -13.73 11.44
N LYS A 173 2.44 -13.84 12.78
CA LYS A 173 3.54 -14.49 13.51
C LYS A 173 3.24 -15.94 13.90
N MET A 174 2.22 -16.56 13.32
CA MET A 174 1.83 -17.91 13.65
C MET A 174 2.97 -18.89 13.35
N ILE A 175 3.34 -19.67 14.36
CA ILE A 175 4.29 -20.79 14.21
C ILE A 175 3.55 -22.14 14.23
N PRO A 176 4.18 -23.24 13.76
CA PRO A 176 3.55 -24.56 13.79
C PRO A 176 3.07 -25.00 15.17
N ALA A 177 3.72 -24.53 16.25
CA ALA A 177 3.29 -24.81 17.61
C ALA A 177 1.92 -24.19 17.92
N ASP A 178 1.68 -22.93 17.52
CA ASP A 178 0.39 -22.26 17.71
C ASP A 178 -0.72 -23.01 16.94
N ALA A 179 -0.44 -23.37 15.69
CA ALA A 179 -1.35 -24.14 14.85
C ALA A 179 -1.67 -25.52 15.45
N TYR A 180 -0.67 -26.18 16.04
CA TYR A 180 -0.86 -27.44 16.75
C TYR A 180 -1.78 -27.26 17.96
N LEU A 181 -1.53 -26.25 18.82
CA LEU A 181 -2.37 -25.99 20.00
C LEU A 181 -3.84 -25.74 19.59
N TRP A 182 -4.08 -24.91 18.59
CA TRP A 182 -5.44 -24.61 18.12
C TRP A 182 -6.16 -25.81 17.49
N SER A 183 -5.44 -26.62 16.71
CA SER A 183 -6.02 -27.75 15.98
C SER A 183 -6.25 -28.98 16.87
N HIS A 184 -5.51 -29.10 17.99
CA HIS A 184 -5.54 -30.27 18.86
C HIS A 184 -6.54 -30.15 20.03
N TYR A 185 -6.58 -29.01 20.71
CA TYR A 185 -7.42 -28.82 21.91
C TYR A 185 -8.87 -28.43 21.57
N ARG A 186 -9.55 -29.22 20.74
CA ARG A 186 -10.91 -28.90 20.24
C ARG A 186 -12.02 -29.03 21.28
N GLU A 187 -11.79 -29.83 22.31
CA GLU A 187 -12.73 -30.05 23.42
C GLU A 187 -12.70 -28.94 24.48
N ASP A 188 -11.77 -27.97 24.38
CA ASP A 188 -11.70 -26.82 25.28
C ASP A 188 -12.21 -25.55 24.58
N PRO A 189 -13.52 -25.27 24.64
CA PRO A 189 -14.10 -24.09 24.00
C PRO A 189 -13.62 -22.78 24.64
N VAL A 190 -13.20 -22.79 25.90
CA VAL A 190 -12.69 -21.60 26.57
C VAL A 190 -11.33 -21.24 26.00
N LEU A 191 -10.44 -22.22 25.86
CA LEU A 191 -9.13 -22.03 25.25
C LEU A 191 -9.24 -21.54 23.80
N LEU A 192 -10.08 -22.18 22.98
CA LEU A 192 -10.30 -21.76 21.58
C LEU A 192 -10.84 -20.33 21.48
N ARG A 193 -11.72 -19.94 22.39
CA ARG A 193 -12.21 -18.55 22.46
C ARG A 193 -11.09 -17.58 22.83
N ARG A 194 -10.25 -17.90 23.81
CA ARG A 194 -9.11 -17.05 24.20
C ARG A 194 -8.12 -16.88 23.06
N PHE A 195 -7.88 -17.95 22.32
CA PHE A 195 -7.08 -17.95 21.10
C PHE A 195 -7.63 -16.98 20.04
N GLN A 196 -8.94 -17.01 19.77
CA GLN A 196 -9.57 -16.00 18.90
C GLN A 196 -9.40 -14.58 19.45
N GLU A 197 -9.67 -14.35 20.72
CA GLU A 197 -9.53 -13.03 21.37
C GLU A 197 -8.10 -12.48 21.26
N ILE A 198 -7.08 -13.32 21.46
CA ILE A 198 -5.67 -12.94 21.33
C ILE A 198 -5.32 -12.59 19.88
N THR A 199 -5.77 -13.41 18.92
CA THR A 199 -5.56 -13.15 17.50
C THR A 199 -6.19 -11.82 17.09
N GLU A 200 -7.40 -11.50 17.56
CA GLU A 200 -8.07 -10.23 17.24
C GLU A 200 -7.43 -9.03 17.92
N TYR A 201 -7.00 -9.17 19.18
CA TYR A 201 -6.38 -8.09 19.95
C TYR A 201 -5.10 -7.55 19.29
N GLY A 202 -4.38 -8.38 18.54
CA GLY A 202 -3.12 -8.02 17.90
C GLY A 202 -3.24 -7.11 16.67
N PHE A 203 -4.46 -6.86 16.14
CA PHE A 203 -4.63 -6.17 14.86
C PHE A 203 -5.68 -5.07 14.90
N SER A 204 -5.48 -4.04 14.08
CA SER A 204 -6.45 -2.96 13.86
C SER A 204 -7.67 -3.49 13.11
N THR A 205 -8.85 -3.20 13.65
CA THR A 205 -10.15 -3.47 13.01
C THR A 205 -10.61 -2.30 12.13
N GLU A 206 -9.86 -1.20 12.10
CA GLU A 206 -10.16 -0.02 11.29
C GLU A 206 -9.78 -0.21 9.81
N PHE A 207 -10.31 0.67 8.95
CA PHE A 207 -10.06 0.68 7.50
C PHE A 207 -8.75 1.43 7.16
N ASP A 208 -7.67 1.07 7.86
CA ASP A 208 -6.37 1.74 7.82
C ASP A 208 -5.31 0.93 7.06
N THR A 209 -5.73 -0.06 6.29
CA THR A 209 -4.81 -1.01 5.65
C THR A 209 -4.34 -0.49 4.29
N TYR A 210 -3.07 -0.75 3.95
CA TYR A 210 -2.42 -0.30 2.72
C TYR A 210 -1.34 -1.29 2.28
N GLY A 211 -1.02 -1.29 0.99
CA GLY A 211 0.07 -2.09 0.43
C GLY A 211 1.44 -1.49 0.79
N ILE A 212 2.45 -2.35 0.96
CA ILE A 212 3.80 -1.93 1.34
C ILE A 212 4.81 -2.41 0.29
N ILE A 213 5.62 -1.49 -0.20
CA ILE A 213 6.78 -1.80 -1.04
C ILE A 213 8.02 -1.33 -0.29
N GLY A 214 8.92 -2.25 0.04
CA GLY A 214 10.17 -1.95 0.75
C GLY A 214 11.17 -1.16 -0.09
N ASN A 215 12.28 -0.79 0.55
CA ASN A 215 13.39 -0.09 -0.09
C ASN A 215 14.04 -0.94 -1.20
N ASP A 216 14.56 -0.27 -2.23
CA ASP A 216 15.35 -0.87 -3.31
C ASP A 216 14.63 -2.00 -4.07
N VAL A 217 13.29 -1.98 -4.05
CA VAL A 217 12.45 -2.94 -4.76
C VAL A 217 12.25 -2.51 -6.22
N VAL A 218 12.24 -3.50 -7.11
CA VAL A 218 11.99 -3.30 -8.54
C VAL A 218 10.83 -4.20 -8.98
N ILE A 219 9.73 -3.59 -9.40
CA ILE A 219 8.59 -4.27 -10.01
C ILE A 219 8.48 -3.76 -11.44
N LYS A 220 8.55 -4.68 -12.40
CA LYS A 220 8.47 -4.33 -13.83
C LYS A 220 7.72 -5.35 -14.66
N ASN A 221 7.02 -4.88 -15.69
CA ASN A 221 6.28 -5.70 -16.65
C ASN A 221 5.25 -6.64 -16.00
N VAL A 222 4.32 -6.05 -15.25
CA VAL A 222 3.26 -6.79 -14.55
C VAL A 222 1.89 -6.44 -15.12
N LEU A 223 1.12 -7.46 -15.53
CA LEU A 223 -0.20 -7.28 -16.11
C LEU A 223 -1.30 -6.99 -15.07
N ASN A 224 -1.22 -7.57 -13.87
CA ASN A 224 -2.09 -7.26 -12.75
C ASN A 224 -1.44 -7.79 -11.46
N THR A 225 -1.47 -6.98 -10.40
CA THR A 225 -1.16 -7.38 -9.02
C THR A 225 -2.37 -7.04 -8.16
N GLY A 226 -3.43 -7.85 -8.29
CA GLY A 226 -4.70 -7.73 -7.55
C GLY A 226 -4.74 -8.60 -6.29
N ILE A 227 -3.57 -8.98 -5.80
CA ILE A 227 -3.38 -9.59 -4.48
C ILE A 227 -2.75 -8.46 -3.67
N ASP A 228 -3.28 -8.17 -2.48
CA ASP A 228 -2.67 -7.20 -1.56
C ASP A 228 -1.22 -7.66 -1.29
N VAL A 229 -0.26 -7.11 -2.03
CA VAL A 229 1.13 -7.60 -2.06
C VAL A 229 1.98 -6.70 -1.18
N VAL A 230 2.60 -7.32 -0.18
CA VAL A 230 3.76 -6.74 0.50
C VAL A 230 5.01 -7.21 -0.25
N ALA A 231 5.66 -6.29 -0.95
CA ALA A 231 6.90 -6.57 -1.67
C ALA A 231 8.07 -6.02 -0.84
N THR A 232 8.75 -6.86 -0.09
CA THR A 232 9.98 -6.49 0.63
C THR A 232 11.18 -7.19 0.00
N ARG A 233 12.29 -6.46 -0.13
CA ARG A 233 13.54 -7.05 -0.57
C ARG A 233 14.27 -7.63 0.64
N ASN A 234 14.19 -8.94 0.86
CA ASN A 234 15.12 -9.62 1.76
C ASN A 234 16.47 -9.72 1.04
N VAL A 235 17.36 -8.76 1.30
CA VAL A 235 18.78 -8.90 0.92
C VAL A 235 19.50 -9.56 2.10
N GLU A 236 19.31 -10.86 2.26
CA GLU A 236 20.37 -11.69 2.88
C GLU A 236 21.40 -11.95 1.79
N ARG A 237 22.46 -11.11 1.76
CA ARG A 237 23.70 -11.50 1.09
C ARG A 237 24.45 -12.44 2.02
N ILE A 238 24.55 -13.70 1.62
CA ILE A 238 25.61 -14.63 2.05
C ILE A 238 26.94 -14.10 1.51
#